data_AF-A0A1S8CHQ4-F1
#
_entry.id   AF-A0A1S8CHQ4-F1
#
_cell.length_a   1.000
_cell.length_b   1.000
_cell.length_c   1.000
_cell.angle_alpha   90.00
_cell.angle_beta   90.00
_cell.angle_gamma   90.00
#
_symmetry.space_group_name_H-M   'P 1'
#
loop_
_entity.id
_entity.type
_entity.pdbx_description
1 polymer ?
#
loop_
_entity_poly.entity_id
_entity_poly.type
_entity_poly.pdbx_seq_one_letter_code
_entity_poly.pdbx_strand_id
1 'polypeptide(L)'
;MRKILSTMTPVALLLLAAAGNAQAASNAQLTVTGTVVAATCDVSLSTNNLDLGNHTPADFTAVATPVVASQKSFTVGVNNCQTPLLGGDTANLVVSGQTLGGNPNIFNSTGTNTGVMLRLASAPAGTYIKSGDKLLVATAGATPAQTDFNGKTLSLQAGLAATTTTGVNIGAVNAPVLFSFAYN
;
A
#
# COMPACT_ATOMS: atom_id res chain seq x y z
N MET A 1 26.86 -78.49 46.40
CA MET A 1 26.84 -78.28 44.93
C MET A 1 27.75 -77.09 44.59
N ARG A 2 28.03 -76.85 43.30
CA ARG A 2 28.74 -75.66 42.75
C ARG A 2 27.68 -74.59 42.36
N LYS A 3 27.88 -73.27 42.23
CA LYS A 3 28.96 -72.27 42.50
C LYS A 3 28.25 -70.85 42.48
N ILE A 4 28.83 -69.65 42.64
CA ILE A 4 30.23 -69.15 42.80
C ILE A 4 30.37 -68.02 43.84
N LEU A 5 30.26 -66.75 43.43
CA LEU A 5 30.57 -65.45 44.09
C LEU A 5 29.42 -64.45 43.74
N SER A 6 29.06 -63.40 44.51
CA SER A 6 29.74 -62.09 44.81
C SER A 6 29.86 -61.16 43.57
N THR A 7 29.74 -59.81 43.58
CA THR A 7 29.95 -58.76 44.62
C THR A 7 29.14 -57.44 44.37
N MET A 8 28.89 -56.65 45.44
CA MET A 8 28.87 -55.15 45.54
C MET A 8 28.05 -54.21 44.60
N THR A 9 27.12 -53.45 45.22
CA THR A 9 26.94 -51.96 45.30
C THR A 9 27.64 -50.98 44.31
N PRO A 10 27.20 -49.69 44.20
CA PRO A 10 25.85 -49.10 44.38
C PRO A 10 25.49 -47.98 43.35
N VAL A 11 24.21 -47.83 42.97
CA VAL A 11 23.69 -46.69 42.17
C VAL A 11 22.21 -46.47 42.55
N ALA A 12 21.59 -45.29 42.65
CA ALA A 12 21.92 -43.88 42.92
C ALA A 12 20.56 -43.15 42.78
N LEU A 13 20.38 -41.97 43.39
CA LEU A 13 19.08 -41.27 43.40
C LEU A 13 18.75 -40.65 42.02
N LEU A 14 17.61 -41.02 41.41
CA LEU A 14 17.11 -40.44 40.16
C LEU A 14 15.71 -39.83 40.29
N LEU A 15 15.55 -38.96 41.28
CA LEU A 15 14.46 -37.98 41.31
C LEU A 15 14.83 -36.76 40.45
N LEU A 16 14.71 -36.89 39.12
CA LEU A 16 14.84 -35.74 38.21
C LEU A 16 13.57 -35.52 37.37
N ALA A 17 12.74 -34.62 37.88
CA ALA A 17 12.06 -33.57 37.12
C ALA A 17 11.58 -33.91 35.69
N ALA A 18 10.42 -34.57 35.59
CA ALA A 18 9.52 -34.40 34.45
C ALA A 18 8.83 -33.02 34.51
N ALA A 19 9.63 -31.94 34.54
CA ALA A 19 9.17 -30.56 34.69
C ALA A 19 9.95 -29.65 33.73
N GLY A 20 9.23 -28.78 33.02
CA GLY A 20 9.84 -27.79 32.12
C GLY A 20 9.97 -28.22 30.66
N ASN A 21 8.83 -28.40 29.97
CA ASN A 21 8.75 -28.21 28.51
C ASN A 21 7.37 -27.63 28.10
N ALA A 22 6.86 -26.69 28.89
CA ALA A 22 5.75 -25.82 28.50
C ALA A 22 6.25 -24.78 27.48
N GLN A 23 6.53 -25.24 26.27
CA GLN A 23 7.03 -24.41 25.17
C GLN A 23 5.91 -23.48 24.67
N ALA A 24 5.86 -22.26 25.22
CA ALA A 24 4.93 -21.21 24.81
C ALA A 24 5.33 -20.64 23.44
N ALA A 25 5.19 -21.45 22.39
CA ALA A 25 5.76 -21.22 21.06
C ALA A 25 4.94 -20.27 20.15
N SER A 26 4.02 -19.48 20.71
CA SER A 26 3.17 -18.56 19.95
C SER A 26 3.13 -17.18 20.59
N ASN A 27 3.54 -16.16 19.83
CA ASN A 27 3.38 -14.76 20.19
C ASN A 27 2.05 -14.25 19.61
N ALA A 28 1.16 -13.74 20.45
CA ALA A 28 -0.03 -13.04 19.98
C ALA A 28 0.35 -11.60 19.58
N GLN A 29 0.04 -11.22 18.34
CA GLN A 29 0.17 -9.84 17.86
C GLN A 29 -1.21 -9.31 17.45
N LEU A 30 -1.55 -8.12 17.93
CA LEU A 30 -2.74 -7.38 17.52
C LEU A 30 -2.29 -6.02 16.96
N THR A 31 -2.63 -5.76 15.70
CA THR A 31 -2.38 -4.46 15.04
C THR A 31 -3.69 -3.70 14.96
N VAL A 32 -3.81 -2.62 15.74
CA VAL A 32 -4.95 -1.69 15.70
C VAL A 32 -4.50 -0.41 15.01
N THR A 33 -5.27 0.05 14.02
CA THR A 33 -4.99 1.29 13.28
C THR A 33 -6.23 2.17 13.21
N GLY A 34 -6.00 3.48 13.09
CA GLY A 34 -7.03 4.49 12.93
C GLY A 34 -6.38 5.85 12.70
N THR A 35 -7.09 6.75 12.04
CA THR A 35 -6.61 8.11 11.70
C THR A 35 -7.52 9.13 12.37
N VAL A 36 -6.93 10.05 13.14
CA VAL A 36 -7.63 11.18 13.75
C VAL A 36 -7.20 12.45 13.02
N VAL A 37 -8.18 13.24 12.56
CA VAL A 37 -8.00 14.49 11.81
C VAL A 37 -8.89 15.57 12.42
N ALA A 38 -8.51 16.85 12.26
CA ALA A 38 -9.24 17.97 12.84
C ALA A 38 -10.64 18.17 12.21
N ALA A 39 -10.77 17.89 10.91
CA ALA A 39 -12.04 17.76 10.21
C ALA A 39 -11.96 16.57 9.24
N THR A 40 -13.09 15.91 8.94
CA THR A 40 -13.16 14.75 8.03
C THR A 40 -13.77 15.08 6.67
N CYS A 41 -13.48 14.24 5.67
CA CYS A 41 -14.22 14.10 4.42
C CYS A 41 -14.30 12.62 4.03
N ASP A 42 -15.37 12.22 3.35
CA ASP A 42 -15.47 10.92 2.67
C ASP A 42 -14.69 10.94 1.35
N VAL A 43 -13.79 9.99 1.14
CA VAL A 43 -13.06 9.85 -0.14
C VAL A 43 -13.89 9.02 -1.12
N SER A 44 -14.06 9.53 -2.34
CA SER A 44 -14.78 8.86 -3.43
C SER A 44 -13.87 8.65 -4.65
N LEU A 45 -14.03 7.53 -5.36
CA LEU A 45 -13.42 7.30 -6.67
C LEU A 45 -14.51 7.26 -7.75
N SER A 46 -14.19 7.70 -8.98
CA SER A 46 -15.10 7.55 -10.13
C SER A 46 -15.27 6.10 -10.59
N THR A 47 -14.35 5.22 -10.20
CA THR A 47 -14.49 3.76 -10.31
C THR A 47 -13.62 3.07 -9.27
N ASN A 48 -14.12 1.95 -8.72
CA ASN A 48 -13.38 1.10 -7.79
C ASN A 48 -12.55 0.01 -8.51
N ASN A 49 -12.68 -0.12 -9.83
CA ASN A 49 -11.87 -0.98 -10.67
C ASN A 49 -11.51 -0.28 -11.99
N LEU A 50 -10.25 -0.31 -12.37
CA LEU A 50 -9.76 0.32 -13.59
C LEU A 50 -8.93 -0.69 -14.38
N ASP A 51 -9.62 -1.55 -15.14
CA ASP A 51 -9.00 -2.41 -16.15
C ASP A 51 -8.19 -1.54 -17.13
N LEU A 52 -6.92 -1.87 -17.35
CA LEU A 52 -6.02 -1.17 -18.29
C LEU A 52 -5.86 -1.91 -19.62
N GLY A 53 -6.55 -3.03 -19.81
CA GLY A 53 -6.47 -3.90 -20.99
C GLY A 53 -5.30 -4.88 -20.96
N ASN A 54 -5.26 -5.75 -21.97
CA ASN A 54 -4.16 -6.71 -22.17
C ASN A 54 -3.07 -6.10 -23.06
N HIS A 55 -1.81 -6.21 -22.63
CA HIS A 55 -0.64 -5.71 -23.36
C HIS A 55 0.45 -6.79 -23.38
N THR A 56 1.32 -6.75 -24.39
CA THR A 56 2.40 -7.72 -24.59
C THR A 56 3.73 -7.22 -24.01
N PRO A 57 4.74 -8.08 -23.79
CA PRO A 57 6.10 -7.65 -23.45
C PRO A 57 6.70 -6.62 -24.42
N ALA A 58 6.28 -6.57 -25.69
CA ALA A 58 6.81 -5.66 -26.70
C ALA A 58 6.30 -4.21 -26.56
N ASP A 59 5.17 -4.01 -25.86
CA ASP A 59 4.58 -2.68 -25.68
C ASP A 59 5.35 -1.84 -24.63
N PHE A 60 6.10 -2.51 -23.74
CA PHE A 60 6.92 -1.91 -22.68
C PHE A 60 8.27 -1.39 -23.22
N THR A 61 8.20 -0.42 -24.11
CA THR A 61 9.35 0.14 -24.86
C THR A 61 10.32 0.99 -24.03
N ALA A 62 9.95 1.42 -22.82
CA ALA A 62 10.80 2.20 -21.92
C ALA A 62 10.57 1.84 -20.44
N VAL A 63 11.65 1.89 -19.65
CA VAL A 63 11.61 1.68 -18.19
C VAL A 63 10.83 2.79 -17.51
N ALA A 64 10.04 2.46 -16.48
CA ALA A 64 9.27 3.40 -15.65
C ALA A 64 8.46 4.43 -16.47
N THR A 65 7.93 3.99 -17.61
CA THR A 65 7.16 4.78 -18.56
C THR A 65 5.86 4.05 -18.89
N PRO A 66 4.66 4.67 -18.76
CA PRO A 66 3.40 3.99 -19.02
C PRO A 66 3.17 3.72 -20.51
N VAL A 67 2.84 2.47 -20.86
CA VAL A 67 2.40 2.05 -22.20
C VAL A 67 1.22 2.92 -22.63
N VAL A 68 1.36 3.68 -23.73
CA VAL A 68 0.38 4.71 -24.12
C VAL A 68 -1.03 4.15 -24.29
N ALA A 69 -1.18 2.98 -24.92
CA ALA A 69 -2.46 2.32 -25.11
C ALA A 69 -3.12 1.80 -23.81
N SER A 70 -2.36 1.69 -22.70
CA SER A 70 -2.89 1.29 -21.39
C SER A 70 -3.42 2.47 -20.57
N GLN A 71 -3.19 3.71 -21.01
CA GLN A 71 -3.46 4.89 -20.21
C GLN A 71 -4.97 5.19 -20.10
N LYS A 72 -5.52 5.15 -18.88
CA LYS A 72 -6.93 5.48 -18.61
C LYS A 72 -7.06 6.50 -17.47
N SER A 73 -8.04 7.39 -17.60
CA SER A 73 -8.30 8.46 -16.63
C SER A 73 -9.38 8.07 -15.63
N PHE A 74 -9.25 8.57 -14.40
CA PHE A 74 -10.25 8.45 -13.35
C PHE A 74 -10.21 9.71 -12.47
N THR A 75 -11.21 9.92 -11.61
CA THR A 75 -11.14 10.98 -10.59
C THR A 75 -11.17 10.38 -9.19
N VAL A 76 -10.50 11.09 -8.27
CA VAL A 76 -10.68 10.93 -6.83
C VAL A 76 -11.23 12.25 -6.29
N GLY A 77 -12.09 12.19 -5.29
CA GLY A 77 -12.77 13.36 -4.74
C GLY A 77 -13.03 13.23 -3.25
N VAL A 78 -13.38 14.35 -2.64
CA VAL A 78 -13.73 14.45 -1.22
C VAL A 78 -15.13 15.05 -1.06
N ASN A 79 -16.00 14.34 -0.33
CA ASN A 79 -17.41 14.66 -0.16
C ASN A 79 -17.80 14.59 1.33
N ASN A 80 -19.01 15.04 1.66
CA ASN A 80 -19.53 15.11 3.03
C ASN A 80 -18.57 15.80 4.03
N CYS A 81 -17.72 16.68 3.52
CA CYS A 81 -16.67 17.31 4.30
C CYS A 81 -17.24 18.12 5.46
N GLN A 82 -16.55 18.12 6.58
CA GLN A 82 -16.74 19.12 7.64
C GLN A 82 -16.16 20.48 7.18
N THR A 83 -16.63 21.57 7.78
CA THR A 83 -16.05 22.91 7.56
C THR A 83 -14.59 22.94 8.04
N PRO A 84 -13.64 23.53 7.30
CA PRO A 84 -12.27 23.69 7.78
C PRO A 84 -12.22 24.60 9.02
N LEU A 85 -11.24 24.38 9.90
CA LEU A 85 -11.09 25.12 11.16
C LEU A 85 -10.52 26.52 10.95
N LEU A 86 -9.50 26.65 10.08
CA LEU A 86 -8.78 27.89 9.83
C LEU A 86 -8.61 28.16 8.32
N GLY A 87 -8.51 29.44 7.96
CA GLY A 87 -8.22 29.83 6.58
C GLY A 87 -6.80 29.42 6.18
N GLY A 88 -6.64 28.82 5.00
CA GLY A 88 -5.38 28.23 4.57
C GLY A 88 -5.16 26.76 4.98
N ASP A 89 -6.05 26.15 5.79
CA ASP A 89 -6.04 24.70 6.02
C ASP A 89 -6.21 23.93 4.70
N THR A 90 -5.74 22.69 4.61
CA THR A 90 -5.70 21.91 3.36
C THR A 90 -6.34 20.53 3.45
N ALA A 91 -7.18 20.23 2.46
CA ALA A 91 -7.68 18.89 2.19
C ALA A 91 -6.68 18.18 1.27
N ASN A 92 -6.13 17.06 1.73
CA ASN A 92 -5.16 16.26 0.99
C ASN A 92 -5.57 14.80 0.91
N LEU A 93 -5.01 14.09 -0.07
CA LEU A 93 -5.08 12.64 -0.19
C LEU A 93 -3.67 12.07 -0.15
N VAL A 94 -3.39 11.21 0.82
CA VAL A 94 -2.16 10.42 0.86
C VAL A 94 -2.37 9.18 0.00
N VAL A 95 -1.48 8.97 -0.96
CA VAL A 95 -1.51 7.81 -1.86
C VAL A 95 -0.65 6.71 -1.27
N SER A 96 -1.20 5.52 -1.10
CA SER A 96 -0.50 4.40 -0.49
C SER A 96 -0.82 3.08 -1.19
N GLY A 97 0.15 2.17 -1.19
CA GLY A 97 0.05 0.87 -1.85
C GLY A 97 1.41 0.18 -1.96
N GLN A 98 1.39 -1.12 -2.24
CA GLN A 98 2.63 -1.87 -2.49
C GLN A 98 3.23 -1.44 -3.83
N THR A 99 4.56 -1.25 -3.86
CA THR A 99 5.32 -0.88 -5.05
C THR A 99 6.44 -1.88 -5.32
N LEU A 100 6.95 -1.89 -6.55
CA LEU A 100 8.08 -2.73 -6.94
C LEU A 100 9.38 -2.26 -6.28
N GLY A 101 10.28 -3.22 -6.00
CA GLY A 101 11.57 -2.95 -5.38
C GLY A 101 12.36 -1.88 -6.14
N GLY A 102 12.84 -0.86 -5.42
CA GLY A 102 13.56 0.29 -6.00
C GLY A 102 12.72 1.26 -6.84
N ASN A 103 11.42 1.02 -7.03
CA ASN A 103 10.55 1.75 -7.96
C ASN A 103 9.30 2.29 -7.22
N PRO A 104 9.44 3.36 -6.40
CA PRO A 104 8.42 3.81 -5.45
C PRO A 104 7.16 4.41 -6.11
N ASN A 105 7.12 4.52 -7.43
CA ASN A 105 6.02 5.01 -8.27
C ASN A 105 5.40 3.95 -9.20
N ILE A 106 5.84 2.69 -9.11
CA ILE A 106 5.27 1.56 -9.85
C ILE A 106 4.57 0.63 -8.85
N PHE A 107 3.25 0.76 -8.74
CA PHE A 107 2.41 0.02 -7.82
C PHE A 107 2.12 -1.40 -8.34
N ASN A 108 2.33 -2.43 -7.52
CA ASN A 108 1.97 -3.82 -7.81
C ASN A 108 1.98 -4.68 -6.54
N SER A 109 1.08 -5.67 -6.45
CA SER A 109 1.03 -6.70 -5.40
C SER A 109 1.22 -8.14 -5.92
N THR A 110 1.49 -8.36 -7.22
CA THR A 110 1.59 -9.71 -7.82
C THR A 110 3.02 -10.25 -7.95
N GLY A 111 4.04 -9.42 -7.75
CA GLY A 111 5.44 -9.83 -7.82
C GLY A 111 6.05 -9.89 -9.23
N THR A 112 5.31 -9.49 -10.27
CA THR A 112 5.87 -9.27 -11.61
C THR A 112 6.73 -7.99 -11.64
N ASN A 113 7.67 -7.89 -12.60
CA ASN A 113 8.42 -6.67 -12.90
C ASN A 113 7.61 -5.58 -13.64
N THR A 114 6.30 -5.79 -13.77
CA THR A 114 5.29 -4.88 -14.30
C THR A 114 4.41 -4.32 -13.17
N GLY A 115 3.82 -3.14 -13.38
CA GLY A 115 2.92 -2.52 -12.40
C GLY A 115 2.16 -1.34 -12.99
N VAL A 116 1.42 -0.62 -12.15
CA VAL A 116 0.66 0.58 -12.53
C VAL A 116 1.40 1.82 -12.02
N MET A 117 1.58 2.81 -12.90
CA MET A 117 2.00 4.15 -12.51
C MET A 117 0.80 5.09 -12.52
N LEU A 118 0.80 6.05 -11.59
CA LEU A 118 -0.24 7.07 -11.47
C LEU A 118 0.36 8.46 -11.69
N ARG A 119 -0.41 9.38 -12.27
CA ARG A 119 -0.12 10.82 -12.28
C ARG A 119 -1.38 11.66 -12.13
N LEU A 120 -1.23 12.90 -11.67
CA LEU A 120 -2.26 13.92 -11.87
C LEU A 120 -2.35 14.26 -13.36
N ALA A 121 -3.56 14.44 -13.88
CA ALA A 121 -3.77 14.82 -15.28
C ALA A 121 -3.16 16.20 -15.61
N SER A 122 -3.14 17.11 -14.62
CA SER A 122 -2.55 18.45 -14.66
C SER A 122 -1.03 18.50 -14.47
N ALA A 123 -0.39 17.41 -14.02
CA ALA A 123 1.06 17.40 -13.82
C ALA A 123 1.82 17.22 -15.15
N PRO A 124 3.02 17.82 -15.29
CA PRO A 124 3.87 17.62 -16.47
C PRO A 124 4.16 16.15 -16.75
N ALA A 125 4.26 15.77 -18.03
CA ALA A 125 4.63 14.42 -18.43
C ALA A 125 5.94 13.97 -17.77
N GLY A 126 6.01 12.71 -17.33
CA GLY A 126 7.11 12.19 -16.51
C GLY A 126 6.97 12.42 -15.00
N THR A 127 6.04 13.27 -14.54
CA THR A 127 5.74 13.45 -13.12
C THR A 127 4.79 12.33 -12.64
N TYR A 128 5.32 11.34 -11.92
CA TYR A 128 4.54 10.21 -11.41
C TYR A 128 4.48 10.19 -9.88
N ILE A 129 3.30 9.82 -9.38
CA ILE A 129 2.95 9.73 -7.96
C ILE A 129 3.63 8.48 -7.36
N LYS A 130 4.19 8.64 -6.17
CA LYS A 130 4.81 7.58 -5.35
C LYS A 130 3.89 7.13 -4.22
N SER A 131 4.15 5.93 -3.69
CA SER A 131 3.58 5.51 -2.42
C SER A 131 4.15 6.39 -1.30
N GLY A 132 3.26 7.02 -0.53
CA GLY A 132 3.58 8.04 0.47
C GLY A 132 3.39 9.50 -0.01
N ASP A 133 3.15 9.76 -1.29
CA ASP A 133 2.92 11.12 -1.79
C ASP A 133 1.59 11.71 -1.27
N LYS A 134 1.61 13.00 -0.97
CA LYS A 134 0.47 13.78 -0.49
C LYS A 134 -0.04 14.71 -1.59
N LEU A 135 -1.24 14.45 -2.08
CA LEU A 135 -1.88 15.23 -3.15
C LEU A 135 -2.80 16.29 -2.54
N LEU A 136 -2.49 17.56 -2.77
CA LEU A 136 -3.37 18.68 -2.40
C LEU A 136 -4.64 18.64 -3.27
N VAL A 137 -5.81 18.53 -2.63
CA VAL A 137 -7.11 18.59 -3.30
C VAL A 137 -7.66 20.01 -3.28
N ALA A 138 -7.59 20.69 -2.14
CA ALA A 138 -8.08 22.05 -1.95
C ALA A 138 -7.48 22.74 -0.72
N THR A 139 -7.55 24.07 -0.71
CA THR A 139 -7.14 24.95 0.40
C THR A 139 -8.35 25.78 0.85
N ALA A 140 -8.52 25.94 2.16
CA ALA A 140 -9.62 26.68 2.76
C ALA A 140 -9.52 28.18 2.47
N GLY A 141 -10.67 28.83 2.25
CA GLY A 141 -10.76 30.28 2.06
C GLY A 141 -10.39 31.06 3.32
N ALA A 142 -10.16 32.37 3.19
CA ALA A 142 -9.84 33.24 4.34
C ALA A 142 -10.94 33.23 5.43
N THR A 143 -12.19 32.96 5.04
CA THR A 143 -13.29 32.58 5.92
C THR A 143 -13.71 31.15 5.55
N PRO A 144 -13.34 30.13 6.34
CA PRO A 144 -13.61 28.73 5.99
C PRO A 144 -15.09 28.42 5.78
N ALA A 145 -15.37 27.70 4.69
CA ALA A 145 -16.71 27.19 4.37
C ALA A 145 -16.65 25.70 4.02
N GLN A 146 -17.75 24.97 4.27
CA GLN A 146 -17.85 23.55 3.91
C GLN A 146 -17.58 23.31 2.41
N THR A 147 -17.96 24.26 1.56
CA THR A 147 -17.75 24.29 0.10
C THR A 147 -16.29 24.47 -0.34
N ASP A 148 -15.37 24.77 0.57
CA ASP A 148 -13.95 24.88 0.27
C ASP A 148 -13.34 23.50 -0.01
N PHE A 149 -13.82 22.47 0.69
CA PHE A 149 -13.41 21.08 0.49
C PHE A 149 -14.51 20.21 -0.13
N ASN A 150 -15.78 20.41 0.20
CA ASN A 150 -16.86 19.51 -0.24
C ASN A 150 -17.05 19.53 -1.78
N GLY A 151 -17.03 18.34 -2.40
CA GLY A 151 -17.19 18.16 -3.84
C GLY A 151 -15.94 18.47 -4.66
N LYS A 152 -14.78 18.74 -4.04
CA LYS A 152 -13.52 18.96 -4.77
C LYS A 152 -12.96 17.63 -5.27
N THR A 153 -12.33 17.66 -6.44
CA THR A 153 -11.82 16.46 -7.14
C THR A 153 -10.44 16.69 -7.74
N LEU A 154 -9.68 15.61 -7.86
CA LEU A 154 -8.47 15.53 -8.65
C LEU A 154 -8.68 14.53 -9.80
N SER A 155 -8.33 14.95 -11.01
CA SER A 155 -8.27 14.06 -12.17
C SER A 155 -6.91 13.38 -12.25
N LEU A 156 -6.90 12.05 -12.28
CA LEU A 156 -5.70 11.23 -12.39
C LEU A 156 -5.72 10.41 -13.69
N GLN A 157 -4.53 9.94 -14.06
CA GLN A 157 -4.33 8.95 -15.12
C GLN A 157 -3.51 7.79 -14.55
N ALA A 158 -3.96 6.57 -14.82
CA ALA A 158 -3.22 5.33 -14.57
C ALA A 158 -2.71 4.73 -15.89
N GLY A 159 -1.63 3.98 -15.85
CA GLY A 159 -1.15 3.17 -16.98
C GLY A 159 -0.14 2.11 -16.55
N LEU A 160 -0.01 1.03 -17.33
CA LEU A 160 0.92 -0.06 -17.08
C LEU A 160 2.35 0.35 -17.46
N ALA A 161 3.32 0.05 -16.59
CA ALA A 161 4.75 0.23 -16.85
C ALA A 161 5.55 -0.97 -16.35
N ALA A 162 6.85 -1.01 -16.67
CA ALA A 162 7.77 -2.05 -16.24
C ALA A 162 9.09 -1.47 -15.70
N THR A 163 9.78 -2.23 -14.86
CA THR A 163 11.14 -1.89 -14.36
C THR A 163 12.26 -2.24 -15.35
N THR A 164 11.91 -2.89 -16.47
CA THR A 164 12.80 -3.32 -17.54
C THR A 164 12.06 -3.32 -18.88
N THR A 165 12.79 -3.14 -19.98
CA THR A 165 12.29 -3.33 -21.36
C THR A 165 12.58 -4.73 -21.92
N THR A 166 13.36 -5.56 -21.19
CA THR A 166 13.71 -6.93 -21.58
C THR A 166 13.43 -7.90 -20.44
N GLY A 167 12.90 -9.08 -20.74
CA GLY A 167 12.46 -10.04 -19.71
C GLY A 167 11.22 -9.59 -18.92
N VAL A 168 10.35 -8.77 -19.51
CA VAL A 168 9.06 -8.36 -18.93
C VAL A 168 8.23 -9.60 -18.60
N ASN A 169 7.75 -9.72 -17.36
CA ASN A 169 7.01 -10.90 -16.91
C ASN A 169 5.60 -10.95 -17.52
N ILE A 170 5.25 -12.10 -18.09
CA ILE A 170 3.89 -12.41 -18.51
C ILE A 170 3.09 -12.84 -17.27
N GLY A 171 1.97 -12.17 -17.02
CA GLY A 171 1.09 -12.45 -15.88
C GLY A 171 0.06 -11.34 -15.67
N ALA A 172 -0.81 -11.52 -14.67
CA ALA A 172 -1.73 -10.47 -14.24
C ALA A 172 -0.99 -9.42 -13.39
N VAL A 173 -1.32 -8.15 -13.60
CA VAL A 173 -0.90 -7.02 -12.76
C VAL A 173 -2.08 -6.63 -11.88
N ASN A 174 -1.84 -6.54 -10.56
CA ASN A 174 -2.84 -6.04 -9.61
C ASN A 174 -2.16 -4.97 -8.74
N ALA A 175 -2.69 -3.75 -8.79
CA ALA A 175 -2.12 -2.60 -8.10
C ALA A 175 -3.15 -1.99 -7.14
N PRO A 176 -3.33 -2.55 -5.93
CA PRO A 176 -4.22 -1.99 -4.93
C PRO A 176 -3.62 -0.68 -4.41
N VAL A 177 -4.25 0.45 -4.75
CA VAL A 177 -3.87 1.78 -4.31
C VAL A 177 -4.98 2.39 -3.47
N LEU A 178 -4.63 2.79 -2.26
CA LEU A 178 -5.50 3.47 -1.31
C LEU A 178 -5.21 4.98 -1.32
N PHE A 179 -6.27 5.77 -1.51
CA PHE A 179 -6.28 7.22 -1.29
C PHE A 179 -6.91 7.48 0.08
N SER A 180 -6.12 7.87 1.07
CA SER A 180 -6.62 8.20 2.41
C SER A 180 -6.66 9.71 2.63
N PHE A 181 -7.73 10.20 3.25
CA PHE A 181 -7.87 11.63 3.55
C PHE A 181 -6.88 12.07 4.63
N ALA A 182 -6.24 13.22 4.41
CA ALA A 182 -5.34 13.86 5.37
C ALA A 182 -5.66 15.36 5.47
N TYR A 183 -5.95 15.81 6.69
CA TYR A 183 -6.18 17.21 7.02
C TYR A 183 -4.86 17.87 7.44
N ASN A 184 -4.46 18.92 6.72
CA ASN A 184 -3.19 19.65 6.85
C ASN A 184 -1.92 18.83 6.56
#